data_AF-A0A0J7JZ11-F1
#
_entry.id   AF-A0A0J7JZ11-F1
#
_cell.length_a   1.000
_cell.length_b   1.000
_cell.length_c   1.000
_cell.angle_alpha   90.00
_cell.angle_beta   90.00
_cell.angle_gamma   90.00
#
_symmetry.space_group_name_H-M   'P 1'
#
loop_
_entity.id
_entity.type
_entity.pdbx_description
1 polymer ?
#
loop_
_entity_poly.entity_id
_entity_poly.type
_entity_poly.pdbx_seq_one_letter_code
_entity_poly.pdbx_strand_id
1 'polypeptide(L)'
;MIRNRATYIINNLLSYASSHKDSSNEIRKLVTVTNKFLNQHPNLILTRADKGNVTVALDKDKYLNKVEDLLRDTETYTTLKKDPTRKLITQLRDILTR
;
A
#
# COMPACT_ATOMS: atom_id res chain seq x y z
N MET A 1 -21.32 46.69 -0.01
CA MET A 1 -20.63 45.80 -0.99
C MET A 1 -19.88 44.62 -0.38
N ILE A 2 -19.25 44.73 0.80
CA ILE A 2 -18.43 43.63 1.39
C ILE A 2 -19.28 42.45 1.88
N ARG A 3 -20.50 42.71 2.40
CA ARG A 3 -21.40 41.66 2.91
C ARG A 3 -21.80 40.60 1.87
N ASN A 4 -22.04 40.99 0.61
CA ASN A 4 -22.43 40.05 -0.45
C ASN A 4 -21.30 39.11 -0.89
N ARG A 5 -20.04 39.56 -0.79
CA ARG A 5 -18.89 38.69 -1.08
C ARG A 5 -18.65 37.70 0.07
N ALA A 6 -18.79 38.16 1.30
CA ALA A 6 -18.64 37.30 2.48
C ALA A 6 -19.70 36.19 2.53
N THR A 7 -20.96 36.51 2.20
CA THR A 7 -22.05 35.51 2.16
C THR A 7 -21.83 34.45 1.09
N TYR A 8 -21.34 34.82 -0.09
CA TYR A 8 -21.03 33.86 -1.15
C TYR A 8 -19.93 32.88 -0.71
N ILE A 9 -18.84 33.38 -0.13
CA ILE A 9 -17.73 32.55 0.36
C ILE A 9 -18.21 31.61 1.47
N ILE A 10 -18.98 32.11 2.44
CA ILE A 10 -19.52 31.30 3.54
C ILE A 10 -20.45 30.21 3.01
N ASN A 11 -21.38 30.55 2.10
CA ASN A 11 -22.30 29.56 1.53
C ASN A 11 -21.57 28.50 0.70
N ASN A 12 -20.51 28.88 -0.02
CA ASN A 12 -19.68 27.95 -0.77
C ASN A 12 -18.86 27.01 0.16
N LEU A 13 -18.41 27.50 1.31
CA LEU A 13 -17.74 26.66 2.31
C LEU A 13 -18.72 25.70 3.00
N LEU A 14 -19.94 26.15 3.29
CA LEU A 14 -20.98 25.32 3.89
C LEU A 14 -21.51 24.25 2.91
N SER A 15 -21.63 24.57 1.62
CA SER A 15 -21.98 23.59 0.58
C SER A 15 -20.86 22.56 0.37
N TYR A 16 -19.59 22.98 0.45
CA TYR A 16 -18.46 22.06 0.42
C TYR A 16 -18.42 21.14 1.65
N ALA A 17 -18.65 21.69 2.86
CA ALA A 17 -18.64 20.92 4.10
C ALA A 17 -19.77 19.86 4.16
N SER A 18 -20.95 20.18 3.62
CA SER A 18 -22.07 19.23 3.52
C SER A 18 -21.80 18.12 2.50
N SER A 19 -21.25 18.45 1.32
CA SER A 19 -20.78 17.46 0.34
C SER A 19 -19.68 16.53 0.90
N HIS A 20 -18.79 17.08 1.74
CA HIS A 20 -17.74 16.29 2.39
C HIS A 20 -18.31 15.28 3.39
N LYS A 21 -19.41 15.62 4.08
CA LYS A 21 -20.10 14.71 5.00
C LYS A 21 -20.67 13.50 4.27
N ASP A 22 -21.32 13.69 3.12
CA ASP A 22 -21.84 12.59 2.31
C ASP A 22 -20.73 11.73 1.71
N SER A 23 -19.66 12.35 1.22
CA SER A 23 -18.47 11.65 0.73
C SER A 23 -17.83 10.78 1.82
N SER A 24 -17.81 11.27 3.07
CA SER A 24 -17.26 10.51 4.20
C SER A 24 -18.08 9.27 4.54
N ASN A 25 -19.41 9.34 4.40
CA ASN A 25 -20.29 8.21 4.66
C ASN A 25 -20.13 7.12 3.59
N GLU A 26 -20.01 7.50 2.32
CA GLU A 26 -19.79 6.54 1.23
C GLU A 26 -18.44 5.84 1.38
N ILE A 27 -17.37 6.57 1.73
CA ILE A 27 -16.06 5.95 2.01
C ILE A 27 -16.17 4.93 3.15
N ARG A 28 -16.87 5.26 4.25
CA ARG A 28 -17.07 4.30 5.37
C ARG A 28 -17.82 3.05 4.95
N LYS A 29 -18.84 3.21 4.10
CA LYS A 29 -19.59 2.09 3.52
C LYS A 29 -18.68 1.22 2.64
N LEU A 30 -17.91 1.82 1.74
CA LEU A 30 -16.96 1.11 0.87
C LEU A 30 -15.88 0.37 1.68
N VAL A 31 -15.35 0.98 2.74
CA VAL A 31 -14.41 0.33 3.67
C VAL A 31 -15.05 -0.89 4.33
N THR A 32 -16.30 -0.75 4.79
CA THR A 32 -17.03 -1.85 5.44
C THR A 32 -17.26 -3.01 4.47
N VAL A 33 -17.69 -2.72 3.24
CA VAL A 33 -17.90 -3.73 2.19
C VAL A 33 -16.58 -4.41 1.82
N THR A 34 -15.51 -3.63 1.63
CA THR A 34 -14.18 -4.15 1.31
C THR A 34 -13.66 -5.06 2.41
N ASN A 35 -13.74 -4.65 3.68
CA ASN A 35 -13.30 -5.48 4.80
C ASN A 35 -14.08 -6.79 4.88
N LYS A 36 -15.40 -6.75 4.65
CA LYS A 36 -16.22 -7.97 4.61
C LYS A 36 -15.77 -8.90 3.48
N PHE A 37 -15.54 -8.38 2.29
CA PHE A 37 -15.03 -9.14 1.14
C PHE A 37 -13.68 -9.79 1.46
N LEU A 38 -12.72 -9.02 2.00
CA LEU A 38 -11.40 -9.55 2.34
C LEU A 38 -11.47 -10.67 3.39
N ASN A 39 -12.33 -10.53 4.39
CA ASN A 39 -12.53 -11.58 5.39
C ASN A 39 -13.14 -12.87 4.81
N GLN A 40 -13.94 -12.76 3.74
CA GLN A 40 -14.53 -13.91 3.05
C GLN A 40 -13.56 -14.58 2.07
N HIS A 41 -12.44 -13.93 1.73
CA HIS A 41 -11.48 -14.40 0.73
C HIS A 41 -10.04 -14.43 1.30
N PRO A 42 -9.73 -15.31 2.28
CA PRO A 42 -8.42 -15.37 2.92
C PRO A 42 -7.26 -15.79 1.99
N ASN A 43 -7.57 -16.32 0.80
CA ASN A 43 -6.59 -16.68 -0.22
C ASN A 43 -6.24 -15.51 -1.16
N LEU A 44 -6.80 -14.33 -0.94
CA LEU A 44 -6.43 -13.11 -1.67
C LEU A 44 -5.31 -12.37 -0.90
N ILE A 45 -4.20 -12.11 -1.57
CA ILE A 45 -3.13 -11.24 -1.06
C ILE A 45 -3.24 -9.89 -1.75
N LEU A 46 -3.25 -8.82 -0.97
CA LEU A 46 -3.12 -7.45 -1.47
C LEU A 46 -1.75 -6.88 -1.09
N THR A 47 -1.01 -6.36 -2.06
CA THR A 47 0.27 -5.69 -1.84
C THR A 47 0.31 -4.34 -2.54
N ARG A 48 1.14 -3.43 -2.02
CA ARG A 48 1.41 -2.17 -2.70
C ARG A 48 2.31 -2.45 -3.90
N ALA A 49 1.94 -1.91 -5.06
CA ALA A 49 2.82 -1.95 -6.23
C ALA A 49 3.99 -0.97 -6.06
N ASP A 50 5.09 -1.24 -6.76
CA ASP A 50 6.22 -0.30 -6.85
C ASP A 50 5.79 1.08 -7.39
N LYS A 51 4.82 1.09 -8.31
CA LYS A 51 4.20 2.33 -8.80
C LYS A 51 3.17 2.86 -7.80
N GLY A 52 3.30 4.14 -7.46
CA GLY A 52 2.39 4.83 -6.55
C GLY A 52 0.92 4.72 -6.96
N ASN A 53 0.02 4.70 -5.96
CA ASN A 53 -1.43 4.61 -6.12
C ASN A 53 -1.95 3.33 -6.80
N VAL A 54 -1.13 2.27 -6.89
CA VAL A 54 -1.58 0.96 -7.42
C VAL A 54 -1.47 -0.11 -6.34
N THR A 55 -2.50 -0.96 -6.28
CA THR A 55 -2.54 -2.17 -5.43
C THR A 55 -2.56 -3.39 -6.33
N VAL A 56 -1.77 -4.40 -6.01
CA VAL A 56 -1.76 -5.69 -6.71
C VAL A 56 -2.58 -6.69 -5.89
N ALA A 57 -3.45 -7.41 -6.58
CA ALA A 57 -4.21 -8.52 -6.04
C ALA A 57 -3.64 -9.84 -6.57
N LEU A 58 -3.28 -10.75 -5.67
CA LEU A 58 -2.66 -12.03 -5.99
C LEU A 58 -3.46 -13.17 -5.37
N ASP A 59 -3.58 -14.25 -6.12
CA ASP A 59 -3.98 -15.55 -5.56
C ASP A 59 -2.82 -16.11 -4.74
N LYS A 60 -3.09 -16.39 -3.47
CA LYS A 60 -2.08 -16.82 -2.49
C LYS A 60 -1.39 -18.11 -2.89
N ASP A 61 -2.14 -19.10 -3.32
CA ASP A 61 -1.61 -20.43 -3.60
C ASP A 61 -0.76 -20.38 -4.87
N LYS A 62 -1.22 -19.68 -5.90
CA LYS A 62 -0.42 -19.43 -7.12
C LYS A 62 0.86 -18.67 -6.82
N TYR A 63 0.77 -17.63 -5.98
CA TYR A 63 1.95 -16.85 -5.58
C TYR A 63 2.97 -17.73 -4.86
N LEU A 64 2.54 -18.47 -3.83
CA LEU A 64 3.42 -19.34 -3.06
C LEU A 64 4.06 -20.41 -3.93
N ASN A 65 3.28 -21.11 -4.75
CA ASN A 65 3.81 -22.13 -5.67
C ASN A 65 4.88 -21.53 -6.59
N LYS A 66 4.62 -20.34 -7.16
CA LYS A 66 5.58 -19.69 -8.05
C LYS A 66 6.88 -19.30 -7.34
N VAL A 67 6.78 -18.82 -6.09
CA VAL A 67 7.95 -18.45 -5.28
C VAL A 67 8.74 -19.68 -4.86
N GLU A 68 8.08 -20.73 -4.40
CA GLU A 68 8.72 -22.00 -4.03
C GLU A 68 9.44 -22.63 -5.23
N ASP A 69 8.80 -22.66 -6.40
CA ASP A 69 9.41 -23.18 -7.63
C ASP A 69 10.64 -22.36 -8.04
N LEU A 70 10.60 -21.03 -7.87
CA LEU A 70 11.75 -20.16 -8.14
C LEU A 70 12.90 -20.41 -7.16
N LEU A 71 12.61 -20.54 -5.86
CA LEU A 71 13.63 -20.69 -4.82
C LEU A 71 14.23 -22.10 -4.74
N ARG A 72 13.57 -23.10 -5.34
CA ARG A 72 14.12 -24.45 -5.52
C ARG A 72 15.23 -24.52 -6.57
N ASP A 73 15.36 -23.51 -7.43
CA ASP A 73 16.45 -23.44 -8.40
C ASP A 73 17.79 -23.20 -7.69
N THR A 74 18.55 -24.28 -7.52
CA THR A 74 19.88 -24.27 -6.92
C THR A 74 20.98 -23.84 -7.88
N GLU A 75 20.69 -23.69 -9.18
CA GLU A 75 21.64 -23.13 -10.16
C GLU A 75 21.69 -21.60 -10.01
N THR A 76 20.54 -20.95 -9.78
CA THR A 76 20.45 -19.50 -9.62
C THR A 76 20.56 -19.04 -8.16
N TYR A 77 19.93 -19.75 -7.21
CA TYR A 77 19.83 -19.33 -5.81
C TYR A 77 20.62 -20.24 -4.87
N THR A 78 21.13 -19.65 -3.78
CA THR A 78 21.83 -20.40 -2.72
C THR A 78 21.31 -20.01 -1.34
N THR A 79 21.25 -20.98 -0.43
CA THR A 79 20.78 -20.74 0.95
C THR A 79 21.84 -19.98 1.76
N LEU A 80 21.43 -18.85 2.34
CA LEU A 80 22.29 -18.06 3.23
C LEU A 80 22.31 -18.68 4.64
N LYS A 81 23.51 -19.00 5.15
CA LYS A 81 23.71 -19.50 6.52
C LYS A 81 23.54 -18.42 7.60
N LYS A 82 23.77 -17.16 7.24
CA LYS A 82 23.68 -15.99 8.11
C LYS A 82 23.45 -14.75 7.26
N ASP A 83 22.68 -13.79 7.77
CA ASP A 83 22.48 -12.49 7.14
C ASP A 83 23.83 -11.75 6.95
N PRO A 84 24.28 -11.51 5.71
CA PRO A 84 25.54 -10.82 5.43
C PRO A 84 25.43 -9.29 5.50
N THR A 85 24.22 -8.73 5.64
CA THR A 85 23.94 -7.28 5.50
C THR A 85 24.83 -6.44 6.40
N ARG A 86 24.98 -6.83 7.68
CA ARG A 86 25.83 -6.08 8.63
C ARG A 86 27.30 -6.05 8.18
N LYS A 87 27.82 -7.18 7.71
CA LYS A 87 29.21 -7.28 7.24
C LYS A 87 29.42 -6.38 6.02
N LEU A 88 28.51 -6.44 5.05
CA LEU A 88 28.55 -5.61 3.84
C LEU A 88 28.49 -4.12 4.17
N ILE A 89 27.60 -3.70 5.09
CA ILE A 89 27.50 -2.30 5.52
C ILE A 89 28.79 -1.82 6.16
N THR A 90 29.41 -2.62 7.04
CA THR A 90 30.69 -2.25 7.66
C THR A 90 31.78 -2.09 6.60
N GLN A 91 31.94 -3.07 5.71
CA GLN A 91 32.93 -3.00 4.63
C GLN A 91 32.71 -1.81 3.69
N LEU A 92 31.45 -1.49 3.38
CA LEU A 92 31.10 -0.32 2.57
C LEU A 92 31.52 0.98 3.27
N ARG A 93 31.23 1.11 4.57
CA ARG A 93 31.62 2.30 5.35
C ARG A 93 33.14 2.48 5.36
N ASP A 94 33.89 1.40 5.58
CA ASP A 94 35.35 1.44 5.59
C ASP A 94 35.95 1.96 4.27
N ILE A 95 35.30 1.65 3.13
CA ILE A 95 35.68 2.18 1.81
C ILE A 95 35.31 3.66 1.67
N LEU A 96 34.14 4.05 2.15
CA LEU A 96 33.61 5.42 1.98
C LEU A 96 34.21 6.45 2.94
N THR A 97 34.75 6.01 4.09
CA THR A 97 35.38 6.91 5.08
C THR A 97 36.90 7.01 4.96
N ARG A 98 37.48 6.45 3.90
CA ARG A 98 38.87 6.69 3.49
C ARG A 98 38.97 7.93 2.61
#